data_AF-A0A380LSV7-F1
#
_entry.id   AF-A0A380LSV7-F1
#
_cell.length_a   1.000
_cell.length_b   1.000
_cell.length_c   1.000
_cell.angle_alpha   90.00
_cell.angle_beta   90.00
_cell.angle_gamma   90.00
#
_symmetry.space_group_name_H-M   'P 1'
#
loop_
_entity.id
_entity.type
_entity.pdbx_description
1 polymer ?
#
loop_
_entity_poly.entity_id
_entity_poly.type
_entity_poly.pdbx_seq_one_letter_code
_entity_poly.pdbx_strand_id
1 'polypeptide(L)'
;MSETIKKFDGVSFDTKEKTMMIENGTEGTYDYRKIKRALVLNEKAKFKGSQPPFTQLLPHGPGIPAILTDPYVYVGVKIVMDDETILCVYTSKEKTQTGTNQYIEDRKRAKEIEEFLLKIIHKYHTNDSND
;
A
#
# COMPACT_ATOMS: atom_id res chain seq x y z
N MET A 1 19.82 -15.58 -15.88
CA MET A 1 18.99 -14.45 -16.35
C MET A 1 18.34 -13.85 -15.13
N SER A 2 18.64 -12.59 -14.79
CA SER A 2 18.00 -11.93 -13.64
C SER A 2 16.52 -11.72 -13.96
N GLU A 3 15.62 -12.14 -13.07
CA GLU A 3 14.21 -11.82 -13.19
C GLU A 3 14.04 -10.30 -13.26
N THR A 4 13.55 -9.81 -14.40
CA THR A 4 13.29 -8.38 -14.61
C THR A 4 11.99 -7.95 -13.97
N ILE A 5 11.05 -8.88 -13.79
CA ILE A 5 9.74 -8.65 -13.18
C ILE A 5 9.71 -9.25 -11.77
N LYS A 6 9.48 -8.40 -10.76
CA LYS A 6 9.21 -8.85 -9.39
C LYS A 6 7.71 -8.76 -9.11
N LYS A 7 7.11 -9.87 -8.68
CA LYS A 7 5.66 -9.95 -8.40
C LYS A 7 5.38 -10.03 -6.90
N PHE A 8 4.30 -9.37 -6.51
CA PHE A 8 3.67 -9.44 -5.19
C PHE A 8 2.15 -9.54 -5.38
N ASP A 9 1.43 -9.76 -4.29
CA ASP A 9 -0.03 -9.78 -4.33
C ASP A 9 -0.59 -8.39 -4.71
N GLY A 10 -1.25 -8.33 -5.88
CA GLY A 10 -1.91 -7.13 -6.38
C GLY A 10 -1.00 -6.11 -7.06
N VAL A 11 0.30 -6.38 -7.18
CA VAL A 11 1.26 -5.47 -7.83
C VAL A 11 2.48 -6.21 -8.37
N SER A 12 2.97 -5.77 -9.54
CA SER A 12 4.24 -6.21 -10.10
C SER A 12 5.14 -5.04 -10.48
N PHE A 13 6.45 -5.28 -10.47
CA PHE A 13 7.48 -4.27 -10.73
C PHE A 13 8.41 -4.74 -11.83
N ASP A 14 8.44 -4.01 -12.94
CA ASP A 14 9.44 -4.17 -13.97
C ASP A 14 10.68 -3.34 -13.63
N THR A 15 11.74 -4.01 -13.21
CA THR A 15 12.99 -3.34 -12.81
C THR A 15 13.81 -2.82 -13.99
N LYS A 16 13.52 -3.28 -15.21
CA LYS A 16 14.16 -2.82 -16.44
C LYS A 16 13.49 -1.54 -16.94
N GLU A 17 12.17 -1.58 -17.09
CA GLU A 17 11.37 -0.43 -17.56
C GLU A 17 11.08 0.59 -16.44
N LYS A 18 11.37 0.20 -15.19
CA LYS A 18 11.20 1.00 -13.97
C LYS A 18 9.74 1.35 -13.68
N THR A 19 8.85 0.42 -14.01
CA THR A 19 7.41 0.59 -13.86
C THR A 19 6.84 -0.33 -12.79
N MET A 20 5.75 0.11 -12.19
CA MET A 20 4.90 -0.65 -11.27
C MET A 20 3.53 -0.81 -11.92
N MET A 21 3.04 -2.04 -12.02
CA MET A 21 1.69 -2.35 -12.48
C MET A 21 0.85 -2.79 -11.29
N ILE A 22 -0.17 -2.01 -10.95
CA ILE A 22 -1.13 -2.31 -9.89
C ILE A 22 -2.31 -3.06 -10.53
N GLU A 23 -2.62 -4.24 -9.99
CA GLU A 23 -3.70 -5.13 -10.45
C GLU A 23 -4.85 -5.22 -9.43
N ASN A 24 -4.65 -4.71 -8.21
CA ASN A 24 -5.68 -4.69 -7.17
C ASN A 24 -5.60 -3.39 -6.35
N GLY A 25 -6.50 -2.45 -6.62
CA GLY A 25 -6.54 -1.14 -5.98
C GLY A 25 -6.64 -0.03 -7.01
N THR A 26 -5.67 0.88 -7.03
CA THR A 26 -5.59 1.93 -8.05
C THR A 26 -4.95 1.35 -9.32
N GLU A 27 -5.72 0.56 -10.06
CA GLU A 27 -5.24 -0.18 -11.24
C GLU A 27 -4.56 0.74 -12.27
N GLY A 28 -3.49 0.24 -12.87
CA GLY A 28 -2.73 0.98 -13.89
C GLY A 28 -1.23 0.76 -13.81
N THR A 29 -0.49 1.45 -14.67
CA THR A 29 0.97 1.41 -14.73
C THR A 29 1.57 2.76 -14.38
N TYR A 30 2.53 2.76 -13.46
CA TYR A 30 3.12 3.96 -12.87
C TYR A 30 4.64 3.86 -12.89
N ASP A 31 5.33 5.00 -12.98
CA ASP A 31 6.78 5.07 -12.81
C ASP A 31 7.11 4.99 -11.31
N TYR A 32 7.69 3.88 -10.85
CA TYR A 32 7.93 3.70 -9.41
C TYR A 32 9.03 4.64 -8.87
N ARG A 33 9.81 5.28 -9.75
CA ARG A 33 10.84 6.23 -9.33
C ARG A 33 10.22 7.51 -8.80
N LYS A 34 8.97 7.81 -9.16
CA LYS A 34 8.23 8.97 -8.69
C LYS A 34 7.56 8.73 -7.33
N ILE A 35 7.75 7.56 -6.73
CA ILE A 35 7.18 7.28 -5.41
C ILE A 35 7.93 8.10 -4.36
N LYS A 36 7.18 8.93 -3.64
CA LYS A 36 7.65 9.77 -2.53
C LYS A 36 7.60 9.04 -1.19
N ARG A 37 6.54 8.27 -0.94
CA ARG A 37 6.32 7.54 0.32
C ARG A 37 5.43 6.31 0.12
N ALA A 38 5.65 5.27 0.91
CA ALA A 38 4.74 4.14 1.04
C ALA A 38 4.40 3.87 2.52
N LEU A 39 3.19 3.40 2.80
CA LEU A 39 2.76 3.02 4.16
C LEU A 39 1.74 1.87 4.12
N VAL A 40 1.94 0.82 4.92
CA VAL A 40 0.91 -0.20 5.19
C VAL A 40 -0.21 0.43 6.00
N LEU A 41 -1.44 0.36 5.48
CA LEU A 41 -2.63 0.91 6.11
C LEU A 41 -3.80 -0.06 6.06
N ASN A 42 -4.78 0.20 6.92
CA ASN A 42 -6.07 -0.46 6.90
C ASN A 42 -7.12 0.54 6.42
N GLU A 43 -8.00 0.12 5.52
CA GLU A 43 -9.18 0.88 5.14
C GLU A 43 -10.43 0.20 5.72
N LYS A 44 -11.39 0.95 6.27
CA LYS A 44 -12.64 0.33 6.70
C LYS A 44 -13.43 -0.17 5.50
N ALA A 45 -13.98 -1.38 5.61
CA ALA A 45 -14.67 -2.04 4.50
C ALA A 45 -15.81 -1.19 3.91
N LYS A 46 -16.56 -0.46 4.73
CA LYS A 46 -17.64 0.43 4.27
C LYS A 46 -17.19 1.61 3.40
N PHE A 47 -15.90 1.94 3.41
CA PHE A 47 -15.36 3.05 2.63
C PHE A 47 -14.63 2.63 1.35
N LYS A 48 -14.38 1.33 1.17
CA LYS A 48 -13.76 0.83 -0.06
C LYS A 48 -14.59 1.24 -1.27
N GLY A 49 -13.97 1.97 -2.20
CA GLY A 49 -14.59 2.43 -3.44
C GLY A 49 -15.52 3.64 -3.33
N SER A 50 -15.79 4.16 -2.12
CA SER A 50 -16.62 5.37 -1.93
C SER A 50 -15.82 6.65 -1.69
N GLN A 51 -14.52 6.52 -1.40
CA GLN A 51 -13.60 7.65 -1.20
C GLN A 51 -12.19 7.26 -1.68
N PRO A 52 -11.25 8.22 -1.79
CA PRO A 52 -9.86 7.87 -2.10
C PRO A 52 -9.29 6.91 -1.03
N PRO A 53 -8.56 5.86 -1.44
CA PRO A 53 -8.11 4.82 -0.51
C PRO A 53 -7.27 5.36 0.65
N PHE A 54 -7.44 4.75 1.83
CA PHE A 54 -6.62 5.03 3.02
C PHE A 54 -6.59 6.52 3.46
N THR A 55 -7.71 7.21 3.29
CA THR A 55 -7.89 8.61 3.70
C THR A 55 -8.40 8.76 5.13
N GLN A 56 -9.02 7.72 5.71
CA GLN A 56 -9.43 7.74 7.11
C GLN A 56 -8.33 7.22 8.03
N LEU A 57 -7.69 8.14 8.75
CA LEU A 57 -6.96 7.81 9.97
C LEU A 57 -7.98 7.30 10.98
N LEU A 58 -7.79 6.07 11.47
CA LEU A 58 -8.58 5.59 12.62
C LEU A 58 -8.31 6.55 13.79
N PRO A 59 -9.34 7.20 14.37
CA PRO A 59 -9.12 8.12 15.47
C PRO A 59 -8.39 7.41 16.62
N HIS A 60 -7.21 7.92 16.99
CA HIS A 60 -6.46 7.52 18.18
C HIS A 60 -6.83 8.48 19.31
N GLY A 61 -7.97 8.25 19.97
CA GLY A 61 -8.46 9.12 21.04
C GLY A 61 -9.33 8.34 22.05
N PRO A 62 -9.53 8.89 23.27
CA PRO A 62 -10.35 8.24 24.29
C PRO A 62 -11.81 8.21 23.83
N GLY A 63 -12.27 7.03 23.45
CA GLY A 63 -13.61 6.71 22.96
C GLY A 63 -13.67 5.23 22.59
N ILE A 64 -14.87 4.68 22.36
CA ILE A 64 -14.97 3.32 21.81
C ILE A 64 -14.23 3.32 20.47
N PRO A 65 -13.17 2.52 20.28
CA PRO A 65 -12.43 2.47 19.02
C PRO A 65 -13.42 2.27 17.89
N ALA A 66 -13.35 3.07 16.83
CA ALA A 66 -14.32 2.96 15.73
C ALA A 66 -14.26 1.60 14.98
N ILE A 67 -13.31 0.73 15.35
CA ILE A 67 -13.21 -0.71 15.00
C ILE A 67 -14.20 -1.57 15.79
N LEU A 68 -14.60 -1.20 17.01
CA LEU A 68 -15.54 -1.98 17.82
C LEU A 68 -16.97 -1.95 17.26
N THR A 69 -17.33 -0.94 16.47
CA THR A 69 -18.66 -0.82 15.86
C THR A 69 -18.72 -1.37 14.42
N ASP A 70 -17.60 -1.35 13.71
CA ASP A 70 -17.46 -1.92 12.37
C ASP A 70 -16.04 -2.49 12.24
N PRO A 71 -15.87 -3.79 12.56
CA PRO A 71 -14.54 -4.40 12.69
C PRO A 71 -13.92 -4.76 11.34
N TYR A 72 -14.65 -4.60 10.23
CA TYR A 72 -14.22 -5.06 8.94
C TYR A 72 -13.33 -4.03 8.23
N VAL A 73 -12.18 -4.50 7.77
CA VAL A 73 -11.17 -3.71 7.08
C VAL A 73 -10.63 -4.43 5.85
N TYR A 74 -10.09 -3.66 4.91
CA TYR A 74 -9.16 -4.14 3.89
C TYR A 74 -7.75 -3.69 4.26
N VAL A 75 -6.78 -4.54 3.95
CA VAL A 75 -5.35 -4.31 4.19
C VAL A 75 -4.67 -4.02 2.87
N GLY A 76 -3.77 -3.04 2.86
CA GLY A 76 -2.93 -2.76 1.71
C GLY A 76 -1.86 -1.72 1.97
N VAL A 77 -1.27 -1.25 0.89
CA VAL A 77 -0.21 -0.25 0.89
C VAL A 77 -0.72 1.02 0.23
N LYS A 78 -0.64 2.13 0.96
CA LYS A 78 -0.80 3.48 0.42
C LYS A 78 0.53 3.91 -0.19
N ILE A 79 0.50 4.36 -1.43
CA ILE A 79 1.65 4.91 -2.15
C ILE A 79 1.35 6.36 -2.46
N VAL A 80 2.27 7.26 -2.11
CA VAL A 80 2.18 8.68 -2.41
C VAL A 80 3.24 9.00 -3.45
N MET A 81 2.81 9.56 -4.57
CA MET A 81 3.67 10.00 -5.67
C MET A 81 4.25 11.40 -5.39
N ASP A 82 5.22 11.83 -6.19
CA ASP A 82 5.86 13.15 -6.12
C ASP A 82 4.88 14.31 -6.34
N ASP A 83 3.88 14.11 -7.20
CA ASP A 83 2.76 15.03 -7.44
C ASP A 83 1.62 14.93 -6.41
N GLU A 84 1.86 14.26 -5.27
CA GLU A 84 0.90 13.98 -4.20
C GLU A 84 -0.28 13.06 -4.59
N THR A 85 -0.26 12.45 -5.78
CA THR A 85 -1.23 11.42 -6.15
C THR A 85 -1.15 10.25 -5.17
N ILE A 86 -2.30 9.79 -4.69
CA ILE A 86 -2.43 8.63 -3.81
C ILE A 86 -2.84 7.40 -4.63
N LEU A 87 -1.99 6.38 -4.61
CA LEU A 87 -2.27 5.06 -5.16
C LEU A 87 -2.45 4.04 -4.03
N CYS A 88 -3.16 2.96 -4.33
CA CYS A 88 -3.45 1.88 -3.40
C CYS A 88 -3.14 0.53 -4.03
N VAL A 89 -2.49 -0.34 -3.25
CA VAL A 89 -2.38 -1.77 -3.54
C VAL A 89 -3.05 -2.55 -2.40
N TYR A 90 -4.15 -3.25 -2.66
CA TYR A 90 -4.76 -4.14 -1.67
C TYR A 90 -4.09 -5.51 -1.71
N THR A 91 -3.70 -6.02 -0.54
CA THR A 91 -3.25 -7.41 -0.37
C THR A 91 -4.37 -8.32 0.11
N SER A 92 -5.35 -7.78 0.83
CA SER A 92 -6.58 -8.49 1.18
C SER A 92 -7.53 -8.53 -0.02
N LYS A 93 -7.89 -9.73 -0.50
CA LYS A 93 -8.91 -9.93 -1.55
C LYS A 93 -10.32 -9.72 -1.00
N GLU A 94 -10.56 -10.22 0.21
CA GLU A 94 -11.82 -10.10 0.94
C GLU A 94 -11.65 -9.20 2.17
N LYS A 95 -12.75 -8.63 2.69
CA LYS A 95 -12.73 -7.90 3.95
C LYS A 95 -12.33 -8.84 5.09
N THR A 96 -11.55 -8.33 6.04
CA THR A 96 -11.04 -9.07 7.19
C THR A 96 -11.28 -8.32 8.49
N GLN A 97 -10.95 -8.92 9.63
CA GLN A 97 -11.01 -8.28 10.94
C GLN A 97 -9.65 -8.33 11.63
N THR A 98 -9.31 -7.28 12.37
CA THR A 98 -8.07 -7.20 13.14
C THR A 98 -7.96 -8.38 14.10
N GLY A 99 -6.81 -9.07 14.10
CA GLY A 99 -6.55 -10.21 14.98
C GLY A 99 -6.90 -11.58 14.38
N THR A 100 -7.53 -11.64 13.22
CA THR A 100 -7.73 -12.90 12.49
C THR A 100 -6.45 -13.35 11.76
N ASN A 101 -6.33 -14.65 11.49
CA ASN A 101 -5.20 -15.18 10.72
C ASN A 101 -5.12 -14.55 9.32
N GLN A 102 -6.28 -14.34 8.66
CA GLN A 102 -6.33 -13.66 7.37
C GLN A 102 -5.71 -12.27 7.45
N TYR A 103 -6.08 -11.48 8.45
CA TYR A 103 -5.54 -10.14 8.64
C TYR A 103 -4.03 -10.12 8.86
N ILE A 104 -3.52 -11.06 9.66
CA ILE A 104 -2.09 -11.20 9.93
C ILE A 104 -1.32 -11.50 8.64
N GLU A 105 -1.80 -12.46 7.85
CA GLU A 105 -1.19 -12.82 6.57
C GLU A 105 -1.28 -11.68 5.54
N ASP A 106 -2.43 -11.03 5.42
CA ASP A 106 -2.61 -9.90 4.51
C ASP A 106 -1.68 -8.72 4.86
N ARG A 107 -1.48 -8.46 6.17
CA ARG A 107 -0.51 -7.45 6.63
C ARG A 107 0.94 -7.83 6.37
N LYS A 108 1.29 -9.11 6.50
CA LYS A 108 2.63 -9.61 6.17
C LYS A 108 2.93 -9.37 4.69
N ARG A 109 2.00 -9.71 3.79
CA ARG A 109 2.14 -9.46 2.34
C ARG A 109 2.24 -7.96 2.03
N ALA A 110 1.44 -7.12 2.70
CA ALA A 110 1.52 -5.67 2.52
C ALA A 110 2.88 -5.12 2.97
N LYS A 111 3.45 -5.68 4.06
CA LYS A 111 4.76 -5.28 4.58
C LYS A 111 5.89 -5.63 3.61
N GLU A 112 5.83 -6.80 2.97
CA GLU A 112 6.81 -7.20 1.94
C GLU A 112 6.84 -6.22 0.76
N ILE A 113 5.67 -5.72 0.34
CA ILE A 113 5.55 -4.69 -0.71
C ILE A 113 6.13 -3.36 -0.21
N GLU A 114 5.74 -2.91 0.99
CA GLU A 114 6.24 -1.66 1.58
C GLU A 114 7.77 -1.66 1.69
N GLU A 115 8.38 -2.74 2.17
CA GLU A 115 9.84 -2.87 2.27
C GLU A 115 10.53 -2.79 0.91
N PHE A 116 9.93 -3.35 -0.14
CA PHE A 116 10.46 -3.24 -1.49
C PHE A 116 10.36 -1.81 -2.02
N LEU A 117 9.23 -1.13 -1.78
CA LEU A 117 9.04 0.27 -2.14
C LEU A 117 10.02 1.19 -1.40
N LEU A 118 10.27 0.96 -0.10
CA LEU A 118 11.25 1.73 0.67
C LEU A 118 12.66 1.59 0.09
N LYS A 119 13.05 0.40 -0.42
CA LYS A 119 14.33 0.22 -1.13
C LYS A 119 14.38 0.99 -2.44
N ILE A 120 13.27 1.05 -3.18
CA ILE A 120 13.15 1.87 -4.39
C ILE A 120 13.30 3.35 -4.03
N ILE A 121 12.53 3.84 -3.06
CA ILE A 121 12.58 5.24 -2.60
C ILE A 121 14.01 5.59 -2.19
N HIS A 122 14.65 4.75 -1.37
CA HIS A 122 16.03 4.96 -0.95
C HIS A 122 17.00 5.03 -2.15
N LYS A 123 16.83 4.17 -3.15
CA LYS A 123 17.69 4.17 -4.34
C LYS A 123 17.56 5.43 -5.21
N TYR A 124 16.37 6.03 -5.29
CA TYR A 124 16.10 7.13 -6.23
C TYR A 124 15.96 8.51 -5.59
N HIS A 125 15.76 8.61 -4.27
CA HIS A 125 15.49 9.87 -3.56
C HIS A 125 16.50 10.21 -2.45
N THR A 126 17.47 9.34 -2.12
CA THR A 126 18.45 9.64 -1.05
C THR A 126 19.74 10.30 -1.55
N ASN A 127 19.76 10.79 -2.79
CA ASN A 127 20.89 11.59 -3.32
C ASN A 127 20.70 13.11 -3.13
N ASP A 128 19.58 13.56 -2.55
CA ASP A 128 19.24 14.99 -2.39
C ASP A 128 19.56 15.53 -0.97
N SER A 129 20.58 14.99 -0.29
CA SER A 129 20.98 15.44 1.06
C SER A 129 22.48 15.58 1.25
N ASN A 130 23.20 16.03 0.22
CA ASN A 130 24.52 16.62 0.36
C ASN A 130 24.53 17.96 -0.40
N ASP A 131 23.98 18.99 0.23
CA ASP A 131 24.31 20.39 -0.04
C ASP A 131 24.23 21.18 1.28
#